data_AF-A0A2T5JDL5-F1
#
_entry.id   AF-A0A2T5JDL5-F1
#
_cell.length_a   1.000
_cell.length_b   1.000
_cell.length_c   1.000
_cell.angle_alpha   90.00
_cell.angle_beta   90.00
_cell.angle_gamma   90.00
#
_symmetry.space_group_name_H-M   'P 1'
#
loop_
_entity.id
_entity.type
_entity.pdbx_description
1 polymer ?
#
loop_
_entity_poly.entity_id
_entity_poly.type
_entity_poly.pdbx_seq_one_letter_code
_entity_poly.pdbx_strand_id
1 'polypeptide(L)'
;MKDYVPQNKFDEKAIACLQSLPFEAVRNDVWELLEWLQDMNWPVAYDVAVYLAPHVNEIKDDLIKIFNTDDTLWQMWIICGLIGRSPIKPDAELLTIIRRIAEHPTKIEIEEEVDLVAKDVLEQFGGGA
;
A
#
# COMPACT_ATOMS: atom_id res chain seq x y z
N MET A 1 -17.70 5.67 -16.37
CA MET A 1 -17.34 4.84 -15.21
C MET A 1 -15.95 4.31 -15.47
N LYS A 2 -15.09 4.22 -14.47
CA LYS A 2 -13.74 3.66 -14.65
C LYS A 2 -13.86 2.16 -14.44
N ASP A 3 -13.86 1.40 -15.53
CA ASP A 3 -14.19 -0.03 -15.47
C ASP A 3 -13.07 -0.88 -14.83
N TYR A 4 -11.94 -0.27 -14.45
CA TYR A 4 -10.82 -0.89 -13.72
C TYR A 4 -10.75 -0.51 -12.24
N VAL A 5 -11.61 0.38 -11.75
CA VAL A 5 -11.71 0.70 -10.32
C VAL A 5 -12.86 -0.14 -9.75
N PRO A 6 -12.62 -1.01 -8.76
CA PRO A 6 -13.68 -1.81 -8.17
C PRO A 6 -14.84 -0.94 -7.70
N GLN A 7 -16.07 -1.45 -7.82
CA GLN A 7 -17.28 -0.78 -7.32
C GLN A 7 -17.85 -1.47 -6.08
N ASN A 8 -17.36 -2.68 -5.77
CA ASN A 8 -17.69 -3.44 -4.57
C ASN A 8 -16.57 -4.45 -4.27
N LYS A 9 -16.57 -5.01 -3.05
CA LYS A 9 -15.53 -5.93 -2.58
C LYS A 9 -15.39 -7.25 -3.34
N PHE A 10 -16.32 -7.57 -4.25
CA PHE A 10 -16.32 -8.77 -5.11
C PHE A 10 -16.28 -8.41 -6.61
N ASP A 11 -15.83 -7.21 -6.97
CA ASP A 11 -15.82 -6.76 -8.37
C ASP A 11 -14.65 -7.35 -9.17
N GLU A 12 -14.73 -8.65 -9.44
CA GLU A 12 -13.75 -9.39 -10.24
C GLU A 12 -13.60 -8.84 -11.67
N LYS A 13 -14.65 -8.20 -12.21
CA LYS A 13 -14.61 -7.59 -13.54
C LYS A 13 -13.68 -6.39 -13.57
N ALA A 14 -13.73 -5.55 -12.53
CA ALA A 14 -12.82 -4.42 -12.41
C ALA A 14 -11.36 -4.87 -12.29
N ILE A 15 -11.11 -5.93 -11.51
CA ILE A 15 -9.77 -6.51 -11.38
C ILE A 15 -9.24 -7.04 -12.71
N ALA A 16 -10.05 -7.79 -13.46
CA ALA A 16 -9.65 -8.27 -14.78
C ALA A 16 -9.33 -7.13 -15.76
N CYS A 17 -10.09 -6.03 -15.69
CA CYS A 17 -9.80 -4.83 -16.48
C CYS A 17 -8.49 -4.17 -16.03
N LEU A 18 -8.31 -3.94 -14.72
CA LEU A 18 -7.11 -3.34 -14.15
C LEU A 18 -5.83 -4.11 -14.56
N GLN A 19 -5.84 -5.43 -14.41
CA GLN A 19 -4.69 -6.29 -14.75
C GLN A 19 -4.35 -6.31 -16.26
N SER A 20 -5.28 -5.89 -17.11
CA SER A 20 -5.04 -5.79 -18.56
C SER A 20 -4.44 -4.45 -19.00
N LEU A 21 -4.40 -3.46 -18.11
CA LEU A 21 -3.98 -2.09 -18.42
C LEU A 21 -2.53 -1.83 -18.02
N PRO A 22 -1.75 -1.09 -18.84
CA PRO A 22 -0.47 -0.57 -18.40
C PRO A 22 -0.66 0.47 -17.30
N PHE A 23 0.32 0.61 -16.42
CA PHE A 23 0.22 1.53 -15.27
C PHE A 23 -0.06 2.98 -15.69
N GLU A 24 0.48 3.43 -16.82
CA GLU A 24 0.24 4.77 -17.37
C GLU A 24 -1.23 5.06 -17.64
N ALA A 25 -2.04 4.04 -17.96
CA ALA A 25 -3.46 4.21 -18.24
C ALA A 25 -4.27 4.47 -16.96
N VAL A 26 -3.77 4.05 -15.79
CA VAL A 26 -4.47 4.17 -14.50
C VAL A 26 -3.79 5.13 -13.52
N ARG A 27 -2.66 5.73 -13.90
CA ARG A 27 -1.83 6.60 -13.06
C ARG A 27 -2.60 7.72 -12.36
N ASN A 28 -3.59 8.31 -13.05
CA ASN A 28 -4.39 9.41 -12.50
C ASN A 28 -5.41 8.96 -11.44
N ASP A 29 -5.61 7.65 -11.28
CA ASP A 29 -6.63 7.04 -10.42
C ASP A 29 -6.01 6.20 -9.31
N VAL A 30 -4.70 6.31 -9.10
CA VAL A 30 -3.94 5.60 -8.07
C VAL A 30 -4.56 5.80 -6.69
N TRP A 31 -5.00 7.01 -6.35
CA TRP A 31 -5.65 7.26 -5.06
C TRP A 31 -6.92 6.42 -4.87
N GLU A 32 -7.81 6.38 -5.88
CA GLU A 32 -9.04 5.58 -5.83
C GLU A 32 -8.73 4.08 -5.75
N LEU A 33 -7.64 3.62 -6.37
CA LEU A 33 -7.18 2.24 -6.24
C LEU A 33 -6.63 1.97 -4.82
N LEU A 34 -5.87 2.90 -4.24
CA LEU A 34 -5.33 2.75 -2.88
C LEU A 34 -6.42 2.70 -1.81
N GLU A 35 -7.56 3.37 -2.01
CA GLU A 35 -8.72 3.28 -1.10
C GLU A 35 -9.25 1.84 -0.99
N TRP A 36 -9.09 1.01 -2.03
CA TRP A 36 -9.42 -0.42 -1.97
C TRP A 36 -8.48 -1.25 -1.09
N LEU A 37 -7.40 -0.65 -0.59
CA LEU A 37 -6.45 -1.26 0.34
C LEU A 37 -6.69 -0.84 1.81
N GLN A 38 -7.76 -0.08 2.10
CA GLN A 38 -8.17 0.26 3.47
C GLN A 38 -8.57 -0.98 4.29
N ASP A 39 -9.03 -2.04 3.62
CA ASP A 39 -9.34 -3.33 4.25
C ASP A 39 -8.92 -4.48 3.33
N MET A 40 -7.77 -5.06 3.64
CA MET A 40 -7.23 -6.21 2.89
C MET A 40 -8.05 -7.50 3.07
N ASN A 41 -9.10 -7.49 3.90
CA ASN A 41 -10.08 -8.60 3.94
C ASN A 41 -11.07 -8.55 2.76
N TRP A 42 -11.12 -7.45 2.01
CA TRP A 42 -11.90 -7.40 0.78
C TRP A 42 -11.25 -8.30 -0.28
N PRO A 43 -11.99 -9.23 -0.92
CA PRO A 43 -11.42 -10.14 -1.91
C PRO A 43 -10.63 -9.44 -3.03
N VAL A 44 -11.10 -8.29 -3.50
CA VAL A 44 -10.44 -7.50 -4.55
C VAL A 44 -9.16 -6.78 -4.09
N ALA A 45 -8.98 -6.53 -2.78
CA ALA A 45 -7.88 -5.71 -2.27
C ALA A 45 -6.51 -6.33 -2.57
N TYR A 46 -6.41 -7.66 -2.45
CA TYR A 46 -5.18 -8.38 -2.77
C TYR A 46 -4.74 -8.14 -4.22
N ASP A 47 -5.66 -8.24 -5.17
CA ASP A 47 -5.34 -8.09 -6.59
C ASP A 47 -4.98 -6.65 -6.95
N VAL A 48 -5.60 -5.66 -6.29
CA VAL A 48 -5.20 -4.25 -6.41
C VAL A 48 -3.77 -4.04 -5.87
N ALA A 49 -3.46 -4.61 -4.71
CA ALA A 49 -2.12 -4.50 -4.14
C ALA A 49 -1.06 -5.16 -5.03
N VAL A 50 -1.34 -6.34 -5.58
CA VAL A 50 -0.45 -7.03 -6.53
C VAL A 50 -0.19 -6.17 -7.77
N TYR A 51 -1.23 -5.51 -8.30
CA TYR A 51 -1.09 -4.62 -9.44
C TYR A 51 -0.20 -3.41 -9.12
N LEU A 52 -0.36 -2.78 -7.95
CA LEU A 52 0.38 -1.58 -7.57
C LEU A 52 1.79 -1.86 -7.02
N ALA A 53 2.06 -3.07 -6.53
CA ALA A 53 3.32 -3.44 -5.88
C ALA A 53 4.59 -3.12 -6.69
N PRO A 54 4.66 -3.37 -8.02
CA PRO A 54 5.83 -2.99 -8.82
C PRO A 54 6.04 -1.47 -8.97
N HIS A 55 5.03 -0.67 -8.61
CA HIS A 55 4.99 0.77 -8.85
C HIS A 55 5.10 1.61 -7.57
N VAL A 56 5.43 1.01 -6.41
CA VAL A 56 5.48 1.70 -5.11
C VAL A 56 6.32 2.99 -5.11
N ASN A 57 7.39 3.04 -5.92
CA ASN A 57 8.23 4.23 -6.05
C ASN A 57 7.61 5.28 -6.98
N GLU A 58 6.82 4.86 -7.97
CA GLU A 58 6.10 5.78 -8.87
C GLU A 58 4.88 6.42 -8.20
N ILE A 59 4.28 5.74 -7.21
CA ILE A 59 3.12 6.22 -6.43
C ILE A 59 3.51 6.75 -5.06
N LYS A 60 4.80 7.02 -4.84
CA LYS A 60 5.36 7.40 -3.53
C LYS A 60 4.57 8.52 -2.86
N ASP A 61 4.26 9.58 -3.60
CA ASP A 61 3.60 10.76 -3.03
C ASP A 61 2.21 10.44 -2.49
N ASP A 62 1.48 9.51 -3.13
CA ASP A 62 0.17 9.05 -2.63
C ASP A 62 0.31 8.15 -1.40
N LEU A 63 1.35 7.31 -1.34
CA LEU A 63 1.65 6.52 -0.14
C LEU A 63 2.03 7.42 1.05
N ILE A 64 2.84 8.46 0.81
CA ILE A 64 3.19 9.46 1.84
C ILE A 64 1.94 10.17 2.34
N LYS A 65 0.98 10.51 1.47
CA LYS A 65 -0.30 11.08 1.92
C LYS A 65 -1.04 10.15 2.86
N ILE A 66 -1.10 8.84 2.58
CA ILE A 66 -1.74 7.84 3.45
C ILE A 66 -1.07 7.79 4.83
N PHE A 67 0.26 7.82 4.89
CA PHE A 67 1.02 7.87 6.16
C PHE A 67 0.84 9.16 6.96
N ASN A 68 0.18 10.18 6.40
CA ASN A 68 -0.19 11.41 7.08
C ASN A 68 -1.69 11.49 7.44
N THR A 69 -2.45 10.41 7.21
CA THR A 69 -3.86 10.32 7.64
C THR A 69 -3.95 9.80 9.08
N ASP A 70 -5.14 9.90 9.66
CA ASP A 70 -5.45 9.29 10.96
C ASP A 70 -5.92 7.82 10.83
N ASP A 71 -5.91 7.25 9.62
CA ASP A 71 -6.33 5.86 9.36
C ASP A 71 -5.13 4.91 9.50
N THR A 72 -4.84 4.50 10.73
CA THR A 72 -3.71 3.64 11.06
C THR A 72 -3.86 2.20 10.57
N LEU A 73 -5.10 1.71 10.42
CA LEU A 73 -5.37 0.41 9.79
C LEU A 73 -5.02 0.44 8.30
N TRP A 74 -5.37 1.52 7.59
CA TRP A 74 -4.96 1.68 6.20
C TRP A 74 -3.43 1.75 6.07
N GLN A 75 -2.75 2.48 6.96
CA GLN A 75 -1.29 2.50 6.99
C GLN A 75 -0.68 1.12 7.21
N MET A 76 -1.24 0.33 8.14
CA MET A 76 -0.83 -1.05 8.41
C MET A 76 -0.95 -1.92 7.14
N TRP A 77 -2.08 -1.83 6.44
CA TRP A 77 -2.29 -2.56 5.19
C TRP A 77 -1.39 -2.10 4.05
N ILE A 78 -1.08 -0.81 3.95
CA ILE A 78 -0.08 -0.32 2.98
C ILE A 78 1.30 -0.90 3.30
N ILE A 79 1.71 -0.92 4.57
CA ILE A 79 3.02 -1.45 4.97
C ILE A 79 3.11 -2.94 4.66
N CYS A 80 2.23 -3.79 5.20
CA CYS A 80 2.36 -5.24 5.06
C CYS A 80 1.78 -5.80 3.76
N GLY A 81 0.72 -5.18 3.23
CA GLY A 81 -0.07 -5.69 2.10
C GLY A 81 0.42 -5.20 0.75
N LEU A 82 1.00 -4.00 0.68
CA LEU A 82 1.52 -3.42 -0.57
C LEU A 82 3.06 -3.32 -0.55
N ILE A 83 3.63 -2.54 0.37
CA ILE A 83 5.07 -2.25 0.40
C ILE A 83 5.88 -3.51 0.71
N GLY A 84 5.50 -4.28 1.73
CA GLY A 84 6.15 -5.54 2.09
C GLY A 84 6.09 -6.61 0.99
N ARG A 85 5.14 -6.48 0.05
CA ARG A 85 4.99 -7.39 -1.09
C ARG A 85 5.58 -6.84 -2.38
N SER A 86 6.15 -5.64 -2.34
CA SER A 86 6.79 -5.02 -3.49
C SER A 86 7.97 -5.88 -3.98
N PRO A 87 8.07 -6.16 -5.29
CA PRO A 87 9.24 -6.82 -5.86
C PRO A 87 10.45 -5.87 -5.96
N ILE A 88 10.26 -4.57 -5.74
CA ILE A 88 11.31 -3.55 -5.78
C ILE A 88 11.54 -2.95 -4.40
N LYS A 89 12.78 -2.51 -4.14
CA LYS A 89 13.11 -1.78 -2.91
C LYS A 89 12.36 -0.43 -2.90
N PRO A 90 11.61 -0.12 -1.83
CA PRO A 90 10.94 1.16 -1.69
C PRO A 90 11.93 2.33 -1.63
N ASP A 91 11.45 3.50 -2.04
CA ASP A 91 12.20 4.76 -1.95
C ASP A 91 12.67 5.04 -0.53
N ALA A 92 13.83 5.69 -0.41
CA ALA A 92 14.46 5.97 0.89
C ALA A 92 13.57 6.81 1.81
N GLU A 93 12.74 7.69 1.26
CA GLU A 93 11.79 8.49 2.03
C GLU A 93 10.69 7.62 2.65
N LEU A 94 10.13 6.66 1.89
CA LEU A 94 9.17 5.67 2.42
C LEU A 94 9.81 4.83 3.53
N LEU A 95 11.04 4.34 3.29
CA LEU A 95 11.76 3.58 4.31
C LEU A 95 12.05 4.40 5.58
N THR A 96 12.23 5.71 5.45
CA THR A 96 12.41 6.61 6.61
C THR A 96 11.13 6.75 7.41
N ILE A 97 9.97 6.86 6.74
CA ILE A 97 8.66 6.90 7.41
C ILE A 97 8.37 5.57 8.12
N ILE A 98 8.57 4.44 7.44
CA ILE A 98 8.38 3.11 8.01
C ILE A 98 9.32 2.89 9.21
N ARG A 99 10.57 3.36 9.12
CA ARG A 99 11.52 3.35 10.25
C ARG A 99 11.01 4.15 11.45
N ARG A 100 10.45 5.34 11.24
CA ARG A 100 9.84 6.13 12.32
C ARG A 100 8.74 5.33 13.02
N ILE A 101 7.87 4.66 12.26
CA ILE A 101 6.78 3.85 12.82
C ILE A 101 7.34 2.66 13.62
N ALA A 102 8.37 1.98 13.10
CA ALA A 102 8.99 0.84 13.78
C ALA A 102 9.75 1.22 15.08
N GLU A 103 10.49 2.33 15.06
CA GLU A 103 11.42 2.72 16.14
C GLU A 103 10.78 3.70 17.14
N HIS A 104 9.82 4.51 16.69
CA HIS A 104 9.17 5.56 17.45
C HIS A 104 7.65 5.62 17.18
N PRO A 105 6.90 4.53 17.39
CA PRO A 105 5.47 4.51 17.14
C PRO A 105 4.69 5.41 18.09
N THR A 106 3.59 5.95 17.60
CA THR A 106 2.54 6.56 18.40
C THR A 106 1.77 5.49 19.18
N LYS A 107 0.95 5.91 20.15
CA LYS A 107 0.15 4.98 20.96
C LYS A 107 -0.80 4.14 20.10
N ILE A 108 -1.45 4.75 19.11
CA ILE A 108 -2.40 4.06 18.23
C ILE A 108 -1.70 3.10 17.27
N GLU A 109 -0.52 3.47 16.75
CA GLU A 109 0.31 2.58 15.93
C GLU A 109 0.76 1.33 16.71
N ILE A 110 0.97 1.43 18.04
CA ILE A 110 1.23 0.27 18.91
C ILE A 110 -0.06 -0.56 19.11
N GLU A 111 -1.19 0.10 19.42
CA GLU A 111 -2.46 -0.58 19.68
C GLU A 111 -2.96 -1.39 18.48
N GLU A 112 -2.65 -0.93 17.26
CA GLU A 112 -3.00 -1.60 16.00
C GLU A 112 -1.84 -2.39 15.38
N GLU A 113 -0.75 -2.59 16.14
CA GLU A 113 0.42 -3.40 15.76
C GLU A 113 1.11 -2.94 14.45
N VAL A 114 0.94 -1.67 14.08
CA VAL A 114 1.56 -1.05 12.89
C VAL A 114 3.09 -1.05 13.02
N ASP A 115 3.60 -0.90 14.24
CA ASP A 115 5.03 -0.94 14.53
C ASP A 115 5.65 -2.31 14.27
N LEU A 116 4.90 -3.40 14.47
CA LEU A 116 5.35 -4.76 14.23
C LEU A 116 5.50 -5.03 12.74
N VAL A 117 4.48 -4.71 11.94
CA VAL A 117 4.58 -4.88 10.48
C VAL A 117 5.63 -3.95 9.86
N ALA A 118 5.86 -2.77 10.45
CA ALA A 118 6.92 -1.87 10.01
C ALA A 118 8.32 -2.47 10.24
N LYS A 119 8.53 -3.16 11.37
CA LYS A 119 9.78 -3.89 11.66
C LYS A 119 10.03 -4.99 10.63
N ASP A 120 9.01 -5.80 10.34
CA ASP A 120 9.11 -6.89 9.35
C ASP A 120 9.54 -6.37 7.97
N VAL A 121 8.92 -5.27 7.52
CA VAL A 121 9.26 -4.65 6.23
C VAL A 121 10.68 -4.05 6.23
N LEU A 122 11.15 -3.51 7.36
CA LEU A 122 12.52 -3.02 7.47
C LEU A 122 13.55 -4.15 7.52
N GLU A 123 13.21 -5.32 8.08
CA GLU A 123 14.11 -6.48 8.00
C GLU A 123 14.27 -6.94 6.55
N GLN A 124 13.19 -6.90 5.76
CA GLN A 124 13.18 -7.25 4.34
C GLN A 124 14.00 -6.28 3.47
N PHE A 125 13.88 -4.97 3.67
CA PHE A 125 14.49 -3.95 2.78
C PHE A 125 15.63 -3.13 3.39
N GLY A 126 15.80 -3.19 4.72
CA GLY A 126 16.75 -2.42 5.51
C GLY A 126 18.13 -3.07 5.67
N GLY A 127 18.35 -4.27 5.10
CA GLY A 127 19.67 -4.86 4.92
C GLY A 127 20.49 -4.08 3.88
N GLY A 128 21.11 -2.98 4.30
CA GLY A 128 22.01 -2.19 3.47
C GLY A 128 22.31 -0.83 4.09
N ALA A 129 23.27 -0.82 5.01
CA ALA A 129 24.12 0.32 5.33
C ALA A 129 25.56 -0.04 4.93
#